data_AF-A0A4R0R6U3-F1
#
_entry.id   AF-A0A4R0R6U3-F1
#
_cell.length_a   1.000
_cell.length_b   1.000
_cell.length_c   1.000
_cell.angle_alpha   90.00
_cell.angle_beta   90.00
_cell.angle_gamma   90.00
#
_symmetry.space_group_name_H-M   'P 1'
#
loop_
_entity.id
_entity.type
_entity.pdbx_description
1 polymer ?
#
loop_
_entity_poly.entity_id
_entity_poly.type
_entity_poly.pdbx_seq_one_letter_code
_entity_poly.pdbx_strand_id
1 'polypeptide(L)'
;MPTTQKHFTFYSHIAGPNGCPAFGQASSGGYLTDVSGAPSKQQAEVKRILGVLESVLEQKEWLVGGKLTVADISFVPWDNALSTILGPSFDFEKEFPAVYRWHNKIRQLPGVQFGIKEQARLLGK
;
A
#
# COMPACT_ATOMS: atom_id res chain seq x y z
N MET A 1 -4.90 25.90 8.82
CA MET A 1 -4.79 25.38 7.44
C MET A 1 -5.94 24.43 7.18
N PRO A 2 -6.67 24.52 6.04
CA PRO A 2 -7.84 23.69 5.79
C PRO A 2 -7.43 22.23 5.61
N THR A 3 -8.24 21.32 6.16
CA THR A 3 -8.02 19.86 6.21
C THR A 3 -7.72 19.25 4.84
N THR A 4 -8.29 19.81 3.77
CA THR A 4 -8.09 19.41 2.37
C THR A 4 -6.66 19.59 1.89
N GLN A 5 -5.96 20.64 2.32
CA GLN A 5 -4.56 20.85 1.96
C GLN A 5 -3.67 19.76 2.57
N LYS A 6 -3.94 19.38 3.84
CA LYS A 6 -3.20 18.32 4.54
C LYS A 6 -3.39 16.95 3.88
N HIS A 7 -4.59 16.63 3.39
CA HIS A 7 -4.84 15.38 2.65
C HIS A 7 -3.99 15.31 1.38
N PHE A 8 -3.94 16.41 0.60
CA PHE A 8 -3.18 16.47 -0.65
C PHE A 8 -1.66 16.45 -0.42
N THR A 9 -1.16 17.20 0.57
CA THR A 9 0.27 17.23 0.90
C THR A 9 0.77 15.91 1.50
N PHE A 10 -0.06 15.21 2.27
CA PHE A 10 0.29 13.91 2.83
C PHE A 10 0.33 12.83 1.73
N TYR A 11 -0.68 12.83 0.85
CA TYR A 11 -0.68 11.95 -0.32
C TYR A 11 0.52 12.24 -1.23
N SER A 12 0.85 13.51 -1.48
CA SER A 12 2.03 13.87 -2.28
C SER A 12 3.37 13.59 -1.56
N HIS A 13 3.40 13.51 -0.23
CA HIS A 13 4.61 13.16 0.53
C HIS A 13 4.85 11.65 0.58
N ILE A 14 3.81 10.84 0.78
CA ILE A 14 3.93 9.38 0.87
C ILE A 14 3.90 8.74 -0.51
N ALA A 15 2.99 9.19 -1.37
CA ALA A 15 2.92 8.73 -2.75
C ALA A 15 3.90 9.48 -3.67
N GLY A 16 4.58 10.57 -3.26
CA GLY A 16 5.51 11.29 -4.15
C GLY A 16 4.90 11.64 -5.53
N PRO A 17 5.73 12.06 -6.51
CA PRO A 17 5.35 12.02 -7.92
C PRO A 17 5.25 10.58 -8.46
N ASN A 18 5.80 9.59 -7.72
CA ASN A 18 6.20 8.28 -8.26
C ASN A 18 5.62 7.07 -7.51
N GLY A 19 4.89 7.22 -6.42
CA GLY A 19 4.38 6.11 -5.60
C GLY A 19 3.26 5.35 -6.28
N CYS A 20 2.25 6.05 -6.80
CA CYS A 20 1.23 5.42 -7.64
C CYS A 20 1.84 4.85 -8.95
N PRO A 21 2.78 5.54 -9.62
CA PRO A 21 3.56 4.96 -10.71
C PRO A 21 4.46 3.77 -10.32
N ALA A 22 5.05 3.72 -9.12
CA ALA A 22 5.96 2.65 -8.70
C ALA A 22 5.19 1.38 -8.37
N PHE A 23 4.07 1.50 -7.66
CA PHE A 23 3.13 0.41 -7.46
C PHE A 23 2.57 -0.08 -8.81
N GLY A 24 2.18 0.84 -9.70
CA GLY A 24 1.76 0.53 -11.06
C GLY A 24 2.83 -0.20 -11.88
N GLN A 25 4.04 0.35 -11.95
CA GLN A 25 5.16 -0.22 -12.70
C GLN A 25 5.61 -1.58 -12.12
N ALA A 26 5.63 -1.74 -10.80
CA ALA A 26 5.95 -3.01 -10.16
C ALA A 26 4.85 -4.06 -10.44
N SER A 27 3.58 -3.66 -10.42
CA SER A 27 2.47 -4.55 -10.77
C SER A 27 2.44 -4.95 -12.25
N SER A 28 2.76 -4.04 -13.18
CA SER A 28 2.82 -4.32 -14.62
C SER A 28 4.08 -5.09 -15.02
N GLY A 29 5.18 -4.88 -14.29
CA GLY A 29 6.43 -5.62 -14.48
C GLY A 29 6.37 -7.04 -13.93
N GLY A 30 5.49 -7.35 -12.99
CA GLY A 30 5.50 -8.63 -12.29
C GLY A 30 6.73 -8.80 -11.38
N TYR A 31 6.92 -9.99 -10.82
CA TYR A 31 8.12 -10.35 -10.05
C TYR A 31 9.32 -10.54 -10.99
N LEU A 32 9.77 -9.46 -11.63
CA LEU A 32 11.03 -9.45 -12.36
C LEU A 32 12.12 -9.03 -11.38
N THR A 33 12.82 -10.02 -10.84
CA THR A 33 14.14 -9.81 -10.24
C THR A 33 15.10 -9.39 -11.33
N ASP A 34 16.10 -8.57 -11.01
CA ASP A 34 17.16 -8.33 -11.98
C ASP A 34 17.92 -9.64 -12.31
N VAL A 35 18.77 -9.61 -13.33
CA VAL A 35 19.60 -10.76 -13.74
C VAL A 35 20.53 -11.30 -12.62
N SER A 36 20.66 -10.58 -11.50
CA SER A 36 21.46 -10.94 -10.33
C SER A 36 20.63 -11.45 -9.14
N GLY A 37 19.28 -11.53 -9.26
CA GLY A 37 18.39 -11.97 -8.18
C GLY A 37 18.11 -10.89 -7.12
N ALA A 38 18.55 -9.65 -7.35
CA ALA A 38 18.26 -8.52 -6.46
C ALA A 38 16.85 -7.95 -6.73
N PRO A 39 16.20 -7.34 -5.72
CA PRO A 39 14.94 -6.64 -5.93
C PRO A 39 15.10 -5.56 -7.00
N SER A 40 14.16 -5.47 -7.93
CA SER A 40 14.17 -4.39 -8.91
C SER A 40 14.10 -3.02 -8.23
N LYS A 41 14.57 -1.96 -8.91
CA LYS A 41 14.49 -0.58 -8.39
C LYS A 41 13.06 -0.21 -7.95
N GLN A 42 12.07 -0.75 -8.66
CA GLN A 42 10.65 -0.58 -8.37
C GLN A 42 10.23 -1.31 -7.08
N GLN A 43 10.71 -2.53 -6.84
CA GLN A 43 10.48 -3.24 -5.58
C GLN A 43 11.15 -2.54 -4.39
N ALA A 44 12.36 -2.02 -4.58
CA ALA A 44 13.04 -1.22 -3.57
C ALA A 44 12.25 0.05 -3.21
N GLU A 45 11.66 0.72 -4.21
CA GLU A 45 10.81 1.89 -3.98
C GLU A 45 9.51 1.53 -3.26
N VAL A 46 8.88 0.39 -3.58
CA VAL A 46 7.71 -0.11 -2.84
C VAL A 46 8.06 -0.35 -1.37
N LYS A 47 9.18 -1.01 -1.08
CA LYS A 47 9.65 -1.18 0.32
C LYS A 47 9.95 0.16 0.99
N ARG A 48 10.50 1.15 0.27
CA ARG A 48 10.72 2.50 0.80
C ARG A 48 9.40 3.18 1.19
N ILE A 49 8.36 3.09 0.36
CA ILE A 49 7.04 3.65 0.65
C ILE A 49 6.40 2.95 1.86
N LEU A 50 6.48 1.62 1.94
CA LEU A 50 6.03 0.86 3.10
C LEU A 50 6.75 1.28 4.38
N GLY A 51 8.06 1.53 4.31
CA GLY A 51 8.82 2.07 5.45
C GLY A 51 8.36 3.46 5.91
N VAL A 52 7.97 4.33 4.98
CA VAL A 52 7.37 5.63 5.33
C VAL A 52 6.01 5.43 6.00
N LEU A 53 5.15 4.57 5.44
CA LEU A 53 3.85 4.26 6.04
C LEU A 53 4.00 3.66 7.45
N GLU A 54 4.91 2.73 7.63
CA GLU A 54 5.23 2.10 8.93
C GLU A 54 5.59 3.17 9.96
N SER A 55 6.53 4.07 9.66
CA SER A 55 6.95 5.14 10.58
C SER A 55 5.81 6.08 11.00
N VAL A 56 4.82 6.28 10.13
CA VAL A 56 3.65 7.11 10.43
C VAL A 56 2.63 6.33 11.26
N LEU A 57 2.36 5.08 10.91
CA LEU A 57 1.33 4.23 11.51
C LEU A 57 1.78 3.60 12.84
N GLU A 58 3.08 3.58 13.14
CA GLU A 58 3.59 3.32 14.49
C GLU A 58 3.12 4.38 15.50
N GLN A 59 2.95 5.62 15.05
CA GLN A 59 2.61 6.76 15.90
C GLN A 59 1.13 7.16 15.82
N LYS A 60 0.41 6.70 14.78
CA LYS A 60 -0.95 7.15 14.46
C LYS A 60 -1.79 5.98 14.00
N GLU A 61 -3.06 5.99 14.38
CA GLU A 61 -4.01 4.98 13.96
C GLU A 61 -4.43 5.12 12.48
N TRP A 62 -4.48 6.35 11.98
CA TRP A 62 -4.95 6.68 10.64
C TRP A 62 -4.02 7.70 9.97
N LEU A 63 -3.96 7.64 8.65
CA LEU A 63 -3.04 8.46 7.87
C LEU A 63 -3.27 9.96 8.05
N VAL A 64 -4.55 10.40 8.11
CA VAL A 64 -4.85 11.82 8.26
C VAL A 64 -5.97 12.11 9.25
N GLY A 65 -5.77 13.15 10.06
CA GLY A 65 -6.84 13.74 10.87
C GLY A 65 -7.35 12.85 12.02
N GLY A 66 -6.61 11.79 12.38
CA GLY A 66 -6.97 10.91 13.48
C GLY A 66 -8.23 10.08 13.24
N LYS A 67 -8.65 9.91 11.99
CA LYS A 67 -9.84 9.12 11.62
C LYS A 67 -9.62 8.43 10.27
N LEU A 68 -10.36 7.36 10.03
CA LEU A 68 -10.39 6.69 8.73
C LEU A 68 -10.84 7.67 7.63
N THR A 69 -10.09 7.74 6.55
CA THR A 69 -10.41 8.54 5.36
C THR A 69 -10.19 7.77 4.06
N VAL A 70 -10.55 8.40 2.94
CA VAL A 70 -10.22 7.86 1.60
C VAL A 70 -8.72 7.67 1.39
N ALA A 71 -7.88 8.47 2.07
CA ALA A 71 -6.43 8.30 1.99
C ALA A 71 -6.04 6.89 2.46
N ASP A 72 -6.66 6.39 3.52
CA ASP A 72 -6.39 5.05 4.05
C ASP A 72 -6.88 3.95 3.10
N ILE A 73 -8.13 4.05 2.65
CA ILE A 73 -8.78 3.04 1.80
C ILE A 73 -8.06 2.89 0.45
N SER A 74 -7.47 3.97 -0.08
CA SER A 74 -6.82 3.97 -1.39
C SER A 74 -5.61 3.04 -1.52
N PHE A 75 -4.98 2.65 -0.41
CA PHE A 75 -3.82 1.74 -0.41
C PHE A 75 -4.23 0.26 -0.44
N VAL A 76 -5.47 -0.08 -0.10
CA VAL A 76 -5.92 -1.49 0.02
C VAL A 76 -5.61 -2.34 -1.22
N PRO A 77 -5.87 -1.89 -2.47
CA PRO A 77 -5.56 -2.70 -3.65
C PRO A 77 -4.08 -3.01 -3.80
N TRP A 78 -3.21 -2.06 -3.42
CA TRP A 78 -1.76 -2.19 -3.53
C TRP A 78 -1.19 -3.11 -2.45
N ASP A 79 -1.66 -2.96 -1.22
CA ASP A 79 -1.28 -3.82 -0.10
C ASP A 79 -1.66 -5.28 -0.35
N ASN A 80 -2.85 -5.53 -0.93
CA ASN A 80 -3.30 -6.86 -1.33
C ASN A 80 -2.38 -7.51 -2.39
N ALA A 81 -1.65 -6.71 -3.16
CA ALA A 81 -0.77 -7.16 -4.23
C ALA A 81 0.70 -7.29 -3.78
N LEU A 82 1.05 -6.97 -2.53
CA LEU A 82 2.44 -6.91 -2.08
C LEU A 82 3.19 -8.24 -2.21
N SER A 83 2.56 -9.37 -1.92
CA SER A 83 3.18 -10.69 -2.11
C SER A 83 3.50 -10.99 -3.58
N THR A 84 2.68 -10.48 -4.50
CA THR A 84 2.93 -10.60 -5.94
C THR A 84 4.04 -9.65 -6.39
N ILE A 85 4.09 -8.45 -5.82
CA ILE A 85 5.07 -7.41 -6.17
C ILE A 85 6.46 -7.71 -5.60
N LEU A 86 6.54 -8.04 -4.31
CA LEU A 86 7.78 -8.23 -3.55
C LEU A 86 8.24 -9.70 -3.49
N GLY A 87 7.38 -10.63 -3.92
CA GLY A 87 7.70 -12.04 -4.06
C GLY A 87 7.33 -12.91 -2.84
N PRO A 88 7.54 -14.23 -2.97
CA PRO A 88 7.07 -15.21 -1.99
C PRO A 88 7.84 -15.19 -0.67
N SER A 89 9.05 -14.59 -0.64
CA SER A 89 9.85 -14.42 0.57
C SER A 89 9.47 -13.20 1.40
N PHE A 90 8.61 -12.33 0.88
CA PHE A 90 8.14 -11.14 1.58
C PHE A 90 7.14 -11.52 2.67
N ASP A 91 7.44 -11.14 3.91
CA ASP A 91 6.56 -11.36 5.06
C ASP A 91 6.01 -10.01 5.52
N PHE A 92 4.77 -9.71 5.11
CA PHE A 92 4.16 -8.41 5.35
C PHE A 92 4.00 -8.10 6.83
N GLU A 93 3.52 -9.06 7.61
CA GLU A 93 3.29 -8.88 9.05
C GLU A 93 4.60 -8.67 9.80
N LYS A 94 5.66 -9.39 9.41
CA LYS A 94 6.96 -9.29 10.06
C LYS A 94 7.76 -8.06 9.65
N GLU A 95 7.72 -7.68 8.37
CA GLU A 95 8.52 -6.55 7.85
C GLU A 95 7.86 -5.19 8.15
N PHE A 96 6.52 -5.12 8.13
CA PHE A 96 5.76 -3.87 8.32
C PHE A 96 4.53 -4.08 9.23
N PRO A 97 4.74 -4.38 10.52
CA PRO A 97 3.67 -4.79 11.43
C PRO A 97 2.61 -3.70 11.67
N ALA A 98 2.96 -2.41 11.71
CA ALA A 98 2.00 -1.33 11.88
C ALA A 98 1.13 -1.14 10.62
N VAL A 99 1.74 -1.17 9.43
CA VAL A 99 1.00 -1.16 8.16
C VAL A 99 0.09 -2.38 8.08
N TYR A 100 0.58 -3.58 8.41
CA TYR A 100 -0.21 -4.80 8.36
C TYR A 100 -1.46 -4.73 9.27
N ARG A 101 -1.32 -4.25 10.51
CA ARG A 101 -2.46 -4.07 11.44
C ARG A 101 -3.48 -3.07 10.89
N TRP A 102 -3.00 -1.92 10.41
CA TRP A 102 -3.85 -0.89 9.80
C TRP A 102 -4.59 -1.40 8.56
N HIS A 103 -3.90 -2.10 7.67
CA HIS A 103 -4.44 -2.69 6.47
C HIS A 103 -5.54 -3.71 6.79
N ASN A 104 -5.28 -4.62 7.73
CA ASN A 104 -6.27 -5.59 8.18
C ASN A 104 -7.51 -4.94 8.79
N LYS A 105 -7.34 -3.86 9.55
CA LYS A 105 -8.48 -3.10 10.09
C LYS A 105 -9.37 -2.55 8.98
N ILE A 106 -8.78 -2.00 7.91
CA ILE A 106 -9.52 -1.46 6.76
C ILE A 106 -10.22 -2.59 5.97
N ARG A 107 -9.56 -3.74 5.82
CA ARG A 107 -10.15 -4.91 5.14
C ARG A 107 -11.37 -5.49 5.84
N GLN A 108 -11.60 -5.20 7.12
CA GLN A 108 -12.82 -5.59 7.83
C GLN A 108 -14.02 -4.68 7.54
N LEU A 109 -13.83 -3.55 6.85
CA LEU A 109 -14.93 -2.65 6.54
C LEU A 109 -15.86 -3.27 5.49
N PRO A 110 -17.19 -3.30 5.70
CA PRO A 110 -18.13 -3.94 4.78
C PRO A 110 -18.02 -3.43 3.34
N GLY A 111 -17.84 -2.12 3.14
CA GLY A 111 -17.66 -1.54 1.80
C GLY A 111 -16.38 -1.99 1.10
N VAL A 112 -15.30 -2.18 1.86
CA VAL A 112 -14.01 -2.66 1.32
C VAL A 112 -14.12 -4.15 0.97
N GLN A 113 -14.72 -4.97 1.84
CA GLN A 113 -14.97 -6.38 1.54
C GLN A 113 -15.86 -6.57 0.32
N PHE A 114 -16.89 -5.73 0.17
CA PHE A 114 -17.74 -5.72 -1.01
C PHE A 114 -16.91 -5.43 -2.28
N GLY A 115 -16.09 -4.37 -2.26
CA GLY A 115 -15.22 -4.04 -3.39
C GLY A 115 -14.25 -5.16 -3.76
N ILE A 116 -13.62 -5.80 -2.77
CA ILE A 116 -12.71 -6.93 -2.98
C ILE A 116 -13.45 -8.14 -3.60
N LYS A 117 -14.64 -8.47 -3.10
CA LYS A 117 -15.46 -9.57 -3.64
C LYS A 117 -15.89 -9.30 -5.07
N GLU A 118 -16.31 -8.07 -5.36
CA GLU A 118 -16.71 -7.69 -6.71
C GLU A 118 -15.53 -7.71 -7.69
N GLN A 119 -14.36 -7.25 -7.24
CA GLN A 119 -13.13 -7.38 -8.03
C GLN A 119 -12.79 -8.84 -8.33
N ALA A 120 -12.88 -9.74 -7.34
CA ALA A 120 -12.66 -11.17 -7.56
C ALA A 120 -13.65 -11.77 -8.58
N ARG A 121 -14.95 -11.44 -8.44
CA ARG A 121 -16.01 -11.85 -9.37
C ARG A 121 -15.73 -11.40 -10.80
N LEU A 122 -15.31 -10.15 -11.00
CA LEU A 122 -15.02 -9.60 -12.32
C LEU A 122 -13.76 -10.21 -12.95
N LEU A 123 -12.78 -10.57 -12.13
CA LEU A 123 -11.53 -11.19 -12.58
C LEU A 123 -11.63 -12.72 -12.75
N GLY A 124 -12.82 -13.30 -12.54
CA GLY A 124 -13.05 -14.74 -12.69
C GLY A 124 -12.24 -15.59 -11.71
N LYS A 125 -11.90 -15.02 -10.53
CA LYS A 125 -11.17 -15.69 -9.45
C LYS A 125 -12.10 -16.12 -8.33
#